data_AF-A0A8J9TFE0-F1
#
_entry.id   AF-A0A8J9TFE0-F1
#
_cell.length_a   1.000
_cell.length_b   1.000
_cell.length_c   1.000
_cell.angle_alpha   90.00
_cell.angle_beta   90.00
_cell.angle_gamma   90.00
#
_symmetry.space_group_name_H-M   'P 1'
#
loop_
_entity.id
_entity.type
_entity.pdbx_description
1 polymer ?
#
loop_
_entity_poly.entity_id
_entity_poly.type
_entity_poly.pdbx_seq_one_letter_code
_entity_poly.pdbx_strand_id
1 'polypeptide(L)'
;MTTSQEDEPLLNPQIAAAAAVSGAGFINSSTEKIKKARAEGPLTFRTLGFLGGLAMIISNGLAILDRFFSFNFAGAMIAFYGVLFGVIITMLEAPGPCSQRLQGGIRFYAKFLDFTWGRGALYFFVGTLQVSNWNMLDWAVGGFMIFVGVTAIGVGIAAARDLRLLKFAIQNENHLKEKWNQHDADGNGTLDAKELTAFVADAGVDMSRNEIAATFLALDKNFDEKIAYEEFFSWWTAAGTYGAGTSMSV
;
A
#
# COMPACT_ATOMS: atom_id res chain seq x y z
N MET A 1 -26.89 -7.81 69.46
CA MET A 1 -27.27 -6.65 68.63
C MET A 1 -26.22 -6.50 67.56
N THR A 2 -26.46 -7.08 66.39
CA THR A 2 -25.57 -7.01 65.23
C THR A 2 -26.17 -6.04 64.23
N THR A 3 -25.55 -4.89 64.06
CA THR A 3 -25.88 -3.92 63.00
C THR A 3 -25.07 -4.32 61.77
N SER A 4 -25.75 -4.83 60.74
CA SER A 4 -25.14 -5.16 59.44
C SER A 4 -24.99 -3.88 58.62
N GLN A 5 -23.76 -3.55 58.21
CA GLN A 5 -23.50 -2.56 57.16
C GLN A 5 -23.90 -3.17 55.81
N GLU A 6 -24.71 -2.46 55.03
CA GLU A 6 -24.98 -2.79 53.63
C GLU A 6 -23.82 -2.26 52.77
N ASP A 7 -23.10 -3.17 52.11
CA ASP A 7 -22.09 -2.85 51.11
C ASP A 7 -22.77 -2.29 49.85
N GLU A 8 -22.66 -0.97 49.62
CA GLU A 8 -23.07 -0.35 48.36
C GLU A 8 -22.21 -0.90 47.20
N PRO A 9 -22.81 -1.39 46.10
CA PRO A 9 -22.05 -1.82 44.94
C PRO A 9 -21.39 -0.60 44.25
N LEU A 10 -20.05 -0.60 44.23
CA LEU A 10 -19.17 0.47 43.70
C LEU A 10 -19.34 0.82 42.19
N LEU A 11 -20.26 0.17 41.47
CA LEU A 11 -20.48 0.43 40.06
C LEU A 11 -21.98 0.42 39.75
N ASN A 12 -22.52 1.60 39.40
CA ASN A 12 -23.93 1.72 39.01
C ASN A 12 -24.18 0.84 37.76
N PRO A 13 -25.08 -0.15 37.83
CA PRO A 13 -25.34 -1.08 36.72
C PRO A 13 -25.81 -0.38 35.44
N GLN A 14 -26.39 0.82 35.53
CA GLN A 14 -26.77 1.63 34.37
C GLN A 14 -25.55 2.16 33.61
N ILE A 15 -24.47 2.51 34.31
CA ILE A 15 -23.22 3.01 33.69
C ILE A 15 -22.47 1.86 33.02
N ALA A 16 -22.43 0.68 33.65
CA ALA A 16 -21.85 -0.52 33.07
C ALA A 16 -22.62 -0.97 31.80
N ALA A 17 -23.96 -0.92 31.83
CA ALA A 17 -24.80 -1.22 30.69
C ALA A 17 -24.60 -0.20 29.55
N ALA A 18 -24.51 1.09 29.86
CA ALA A 18 -24.27 2.14 28.86
C ALA A 18 -22.89 2.01 28.20
N ALA A 19 -21.84 1.67 28.97
CA ALA A 19 -20.50 1.41 28.46
C ALA A 19 -20.45 0.14 27.58
N ALA A 20 -21.16 -0.92 27.97
CA ALA A 20 -21.26 -2.16 27.20
C ALA A 20 -22.03 -1.95 25.88
N VAL A 21 -23.12 -1.19 25.89
CA VAL A 21 -23.90 -0.85 24.68
C VAL A 21 -23.10 0.04 23.73
N SER A 22 -22.36 1.01 24.27
CA SER A 22 -21.49 1.89 23.48
C SER A 22 -20.31 1.12 22.86
N GLY A 23 -19.68 0.23 23.63
CA GLY A 23 -18.62 -0.67 23.16
C GLY A 23 -19.12 -1.65 22.09
N ALA A 24 -20.30 -2.24 22.30
CA ALA A 24 -20.94 -3.11 21.32
C ALA A 24 -21.28 -2.35 20.03
N GLY A 25 -21.78 -1.12 20.09
CA GLY A 25 -22.04 -0.27 18.92
C GLY A 25 -20.77 0.09 18.13
N PHE A 26 -19.67 0.37 18.83
CA PHE A 26 -18.37 0.63 18.20
C PHE A 26 -17.79 -0.62 17.51
N ILE A 27 -17.88 -1.78 18.16
CA ILE A 27 -17.45 -3.07 17.57
C ILE A 27 -18.32 -3.40 16.36
N ASN A 28 -19.64 -3.23 16.45
CA ASN A 28 -20.55 -3.60 15.37
C ASN A 28 -20.37 -2.71 14.13
N SER A 29 -20.18 -1.40 14.32
CA SER A 29 -19.87 -0.46 13.23
C SER A 29 -18.49 -0.71 12.62
N SER A 30 -17.51 -1.13 13.41
CA SER A 30 -16.19 -1.53 12.91
C SER A 30 -16.28 -2.84 12.11
N THR A 31 -17.06 -3.83 12.56
CA THR A 31 -17.27 -5.07 11.81
C THR A 31 -18.04 -4.84 10.51
N GLU A 32 -18.98 -3.90 10.47
CA GLU A 32 -19.67 -3.52 9.22
C GLU A 32 -18.74 -2.80 8.25
N LYS A 33 -17.87 -1.89 8.73
CA LYS A 33 -16.81 -1.29 7.90
C LYS A 33 -15.82 -2.33 7.38
N ILE A 34 -15.45 -3.32 8.21
CA ILE A 34 -14.57 -4.43 7.81
C ILE A 34 -15.26 -5.36 6.81
N LYS A 35 -16.55 -5.63 6.95
CA LYS A 35 -17.33 -6.44 5.99
C LYS A 35 -17.50 -5.69 4.66
N LYS A 36 -17.74 -4.39 4.70
CA LYS A 36 -17.84 -3.55 3.50
C LYS A 36 -16.50 -3.41 2.78
N ALA A 37 -15.40 -3.23 3.54
CA ALA A 37 -14.04 -3.27 3.03
C ALA A 37 -13.59 -4.67 2.55
N ARG A 38 -14.22 -5.75 3.03
CA ARG A 38 -13.99 -7.12 2.53
C ARG A 38 -14.76 -7.40 1.22
N ALA A 39 -15.87 -6.68 0.99
CA ALA A 39 -16.66 -6.79 -0.23
C ALA A 39 -16.11 -5.94 -1.38
N GLU A 40 -15.35 -4.89 -1.06
CA GLU A 40 -14.75 -3.96 -2.01
C GLU A 40 -13.22 -4.16 -2.05
N GLY A 41 -12.76 -5.03 -2.94
CA GLY A 41 -11.38 -5.04 -3.44
C GLY A 41 -10.42 -6.08 -2.84
N PRO A 42 -9.43 -6.54 -3.63
CA PRO A 42 -8.29 -7.27 -3.10
C PRO A 42 -7.52 -6.36 -2.14
N LEU A 43 -7.08 -6.90 -0.98
CA LEU A 43 -6.19 -6.18 -0.05
C LEU A 43 -5.05 -5.52 -0.82
N THR A 44 -5.05 -4.19 -0.87
CA THR A 44 -4.06 -3.42 -1.62
C THR A 44 -2.68 -3.73 -1.05
N PHE A 45 -1.67 -3.93 -1.91
CA PHE A 45 -0.27 -4.21 -1.50
C PHE A 45 0.25 -3.22 -0.44
N ARG A 46 -0.28 -1.99 -0.46
CA ARG A 46 -0.06 -0.94 0.51
C ARG A 46 -0.47 -1.31 1.93
N THR A 47 -1.67 -1.86 2.11
CA THR A 47 -2.15 -2.28 3.43
C THR A 47 -1.29 -3.40 4.00
N LEU A 48 -0.85 -4.33 3.13
CA LEU A 48 0.05 -5.41 3.52
C LEU A 48 1.45 -4.87 3.88
N GLY A 49 2.00 -3.97 3.06
CA GLY A 49 3.28 -3.31 3.32
C GLY A 49 3.25 -2.44 4.59
N PHE A 50 2.16 -1.70 4.82
CA PHE A 50 1.94 -0.90 6.01
C PHE A 50 1.89 -1.76 7.28
N LEU A 51 1.10 -2.83 7.26
CA LEU A 51 1.00 -3.77 8.38
C LEU A 51 2.35 -4.45 8.66
N GLY A 52 3.04 -4.87 7.60
CA GLY A 52 4.38 -5.45 7.69
C GLY A 52 5.41 -4.47 8.25
N GLY A 53 5.39 -3.21 7.81
CA GLY A 53 6.22 -2.13 8.34
C GLY A 53 5.97 -1.87 9.82
N LEU A 54 4.71 -1.82 10.25
CA LEU A 54 4.36 -1.65 11.66
C LEU A 54 4.84 -2.84 12.52
N ALA A 55 4.61 -4.07 12.05
CA ALA A 55 5.11 -5.27 12.71
C ALA A 55 6.64 -5.30 12.80
N MET A 56 7.32 -4.78 11.78
CA MET A 56 8.78 -4.66 11.74
C MET A 56 9.31 -3.64 12.77
N ILE A 57 8.62 -2.51 12.95
CA ILE A 57 8.97 -1.54 14.00
C ILE A 57 8.83 -2.17 15.38
N ILE A 58 7.74 -2.88 15.64
CA ILE A 58 7.47 -3.49 16.94
C ILE A 58 8.48 -4.61 17.24
N SER A 59 8.67 -5.54 16.29
CA SER A 59 9.60 -6.66 16.42
C SER A 59 11.04 -6.22 16.70
N ASN A 60 11.57 -5.31 15.86
CA ASN A 60 12.92 -4.82 16.02
C ASN A 60 13.07 -3.88 17.22
N GLY A 61 12.04 -3.10 17.56
CA GLY A 61 12.04 -2.22 18.72
C GLY A 61 12.22 -2.99 20.04
N LEU A 62 11.49 -4.10 20.19
CA LEU A 62 11.66 -4.99 21.33
C LEU A 62 13.04 -5.67 21.33
N ALA A 63 13.54 -6.05 20.16
CA ALA A 63 14.84 -6.70 20.02
C ALA A 63 16.04 -5.79 20.35
N ILE A 64 15.93 -4.47 20.16
CA ILE A 64 17.01 -3.52 20.50
C ILE A 64 17.35 -3.59 21.99
N LEU A 65 16.35 -3.58 22.86
CA LEU A 65 16.56 -3.61 24.31
C LEU A 65 17.24 -4.92 24.74
N ASP A 66 16.74 -6.06 24.27
CA ASP A 66 17.28 -7.39 24.58
C ASP A 66 18.73 -7.56 24.09
N ARG A 67 19.01 -7.16 22.84
CA ARG A 67 20.35 -7.28 22.23
C ARG A 67 21.36 -6.31 22.85
N PHE A 68 20.90 -5.14 23.31
CA PHE A 68 21.73 -4.17 24.01
C PHE A 68 22.19 -4.70 25.38
N PHE A 69 21.28 -5.28 26.17
CA PHE A 69 21.65 -5.90 27.46
C PHE A 69 22.47 -7.18 27.28
N SER A 70 22.29 -7.89 26.16
CA SER A 70 23.08 -9.07 25.80
C SER A 70 24.47 -8.73 25.22
N PHE A 71 24.87 -7.45 25.17
CA PHE A 71 26.11 -6.95 24.56
C PHE A 71 26.32 -7.36 23.08
N ASN A 72 25.24 -7.73 22.38
CA ASN A 72 25.28 -8.08 20.97
C ASN A 72 25.09 -6.81 20.12
N PHE A 73 26.14 -5.99 20.03
CA PHE A 73 26.10 -4.70 19.33
C PHE A 73 25.78 -4.84 17.84
N ALA A 74 26.27 -5.91 17.19
CA ALA A 74 25.98 -6.17 15.78
C ALA A 74 24.47 -6.42 15.55
N GLY A 75 23.86 -7.29 16.37
CA GLY A 75 22.43 -7.55 16.32
C GLY A 75 21.57 -6.33 16.71
N ALA A 76 22.04 -5.51 17.65
CA ALA A 76 21.38 -4.26 18.03
C ALA A 76 21.41 -3.24 16.88
N MET A 77 22.51 -3.18 16.12
CA MET A 77 22.61 -2.32 14.94
C MET A 77 21.68 -2.79 13.80
N ILE A 78 21.61 -4.11 13.56
CA ILE A 78 20.64 -4.68 12.60
C ILE A 78 19.20 -4.35 13.02
N ALA A 79 18.88 -4.48 14.31
CA ALA A 79 17.56 -4.13 14.83
C ALA A 79 17.25 -2.63 14.64
N PHE A 80 18.23 -1.75 14.87
CA PHE A 80 18.08 -0.32 14.60
C PHE A 80 17.75 -0.03 13.13
N TYR A 81 18.46 -0.65 12.20
CA TYR A 81 18.14 -0.54 10.77
C TYR A 81 16.76 -1.13 10.45
N GLY A 82 16.36 -2.23 11.09
CA GLY A 82 15.02 -2.79 10.97
C GLY A 82 13.92 -1.82 11.39
N VAL A 83 14.09 -1.10 12.50
CA VAL A 83 13.17 -0.03 12.91
C VAL A 83 13.16 1.12 11.90
N LEU A 84 14.34 1.56 11.45
CA LEU A 84 14.45 2.65 10.45
C LEU A 84 13.70 2.30 9.16
N PHE A 85 13.96 1.12 8.58
CA PHE A 85 13.26 0.66 7.38
C PHE A 85 11.78 0.44 7.63
N GLY A 86 11.40 -0.09 8.80
CA GLY A 86 10.00 -0.24 9.20
C GLY A 86 9.26 1.11 9.23
N VAL A 87 9.88 2.16 9.76
CA VAL A 87 9.33 3.52 9.74
C VAL A 87 9.21 4.05 8.31
N ILE A 88 10.24 3.88 7.48
CA ILE A 88 10.21 4.30 6.07
C ILE A 88 9.07 3.59 5.32
N ILE A 89 8.94 2.28 5.45
CA ILE A 89 7.89 1.48 4.80
C ILE A 89 6.51 1.92 5.30
N THR A 90 6.34 2.06 6.62
CA THR A 90 5.08 2.51 7.21
C THR A 90 4.71 3.90 6.71
N MET A 91 5.68 4.82 6.57
CA MET A 91 5.46 6.16 6.03
C MET A 91 5.13 6.14 4.54
N LEU A 92 5.78 5.28 3.74
CA LEU A 92 5.51 5.10 2.32
C LEU A 92 4.12 4.52 2.07
N GLU A 93 3.64 3.66 2.95
CA GLU A 93 2.36 2.96 2.79
C GLU A 93 1.23 3.56 3.63
N ALA A 94 1.49 4.52 4.53
CA ALA A 94 0.49 5.10 5.41
C ALA A 94 -0.66 5.76 4.62
N PRO A 95 -1.93 5.43 4.91
CA PRO A 95 -3.07 6.12 4.30
C PRO A 95 -3.22 7.51 4.92
N GLY A 96 -3.06 8.58 4.13
CA GLY A 96 -3.49 9.92 4.53
C GLY A 96 -2.69 11.11 3.98
N PRO A 97 -3.21 12.35 4.17
CA PRO A 97 -2.68 13.57 3.55
C PRO A 97 -1.29 13.98 4.08
N CYS A 98 -1.03 13.72 5.37
CA CYS A 98 0.26 14.01 6.01
C CYS A 98 1.39 13.14 5.42
N SER A 99 1.07 11.89 5.07
CA SER A 99 2.00 10.98 4.42
C SER A 99 2.34 11.40 2.98
N GLN A 100 1.37 11.93 2.22
CA GLN A 100 1.58 12.32 0.81
C GLN A 100 2.70 13.35 0.61
N ARG A 101 2.86 14.32 1.53
CA ARG A 101 3.97 15.30 1.47
C ARG A 101 5.34 14.66 1.65
N LEU A 102 5.46 13.72 2.59
CA LEU A 102 6.70 13.02 2.88
C LEU A 102 7.02 11.98 1.79
N GLN A 103 6.00 11.32 1.25
CA GLN A 103 6.10 10.44 0.10
C GLN A 103 6.68 11.18 -1.11
N GLY A 104 6.25 12.42 -1.38
CA GLY A 104 6.80 13.24 -2.46
C GLY A 104 8.30 13.50 -2.31
N GLY A 105 8.77 13.76 -1.08
CA GLY A 105 10.19 13.91 -0.79
C GLY A 105 10.99 12.62 -0.99
N ILE A 106 10.49 11.49 -0.49
CA ILE A 106 11.19 10.20 -0.64
C ILE A 106 11.23 9.76 -2.10
N ARG A 107 10.11 9.91 -2.84
CA ARG A 107 10.01 9.58 -4.27
C ARG A 107 10.90 10.48 -5.13
N PHE A 108 11.13 11.72 -4.72
CA PHE A 108 12.09 12.61 -5.37
C PHE A 108 13.53 12.03 -5.36
N TYR A 109 13.98 11.51 -4.22
CA TYR A 109 15.31 10.90 -4.10
C TYR A 109 15.36 9.47 -4.65
N ALA A 110 14.29 8.70 -4.46
CA ALA A 110 14.20 7.29 -4.83
C ALA A 110 13.07 7.05 -5.83
N LYS A 111 13.26 7.54 -7.07
CA LYS A 111 12.29 7.39 -8.18
C LYS A 111 11.85 5.95 -8.45
N PHE A 112 12.68 4.94 -8.09
CA PHE A 112 12.30 3.55 -8.28
C PHE A 112 11.14 3.11 -7.36
N LEU A 113 10.91 3.80 -6.23
CA LEU A 113 9.79 3.53 -5.31
C LEU A 113 8.43 3.99 -5.86
N ASP A 114 8.42 4.77 -6.93
CA ASP A 114 7.18 5.05 -7.67
C ASP A 114 6.59 3.78 -8.28
N PHE A 115 7.44 2.81 -8.60
CA PHE A 115 7.01 1.55 -9.17
C PHE A 115 6.63 0.53 -8.10
N THR A 116 5.58 -0.24 -8.37
CA THR A 116 5.13 -1.37 -7.54
C THR A 116 6.22 -2.42 -7.34
N TRP A 117 7.01 -2.73 -8.39
CA TRP A 117 8.13 -3.66 -8.29
C TRP A 117 9.28 -3.11 -7.43
N GLY A 118 9.51 -1.79 -7.43
CA GLY A 118 10.56 -1.15 -6.63
C GLY A 118 10.25 -1.19 -5.14
N ARG A 119 8.99 -0.95 -4.76
CA ARG A 119 8.49 -1.17 -3.40
C ARG A 119 8.58 -2.64 -2.99
N GLY A 120 8.22 -3.55 -3.91
CA GLY A 120 8.38 -4.99 -3.69
C GLY A 120 9.82 -5.41 -3.44
N ALA A 121 10.77 -4.84 -4.17
CA ALA A 121 12.21 -5.07 -3.96
C ALA A 121 12.68 -4.57 -2.58
N LEU A 122 12.18 -3.41 -2.12
CA LEU A 122 12.45 -2.93 -0.77
C LEU A 122 11.92 -3.91 0.29
N TYR A 123 10.68 -4.40 0.16
CA TYR A 123 10.11 -5.35 1.11
C TYR A 123 10.86 -6.68 1.13
N PHE A 124 11.23 -7.19 -0.05
CA PHE A 124 12.02 -8.40 -0.17
C PHE A 124 13.37 -8.25 0.53
N PHE A 125 14.10 -7.17 0.23
CA PHE A 125 15.39 -6.90 0.84
C PHE A 125 15.31 -6.80 2.35
N VAL A 126 14.41 -5.96 2.88
CA VAL A 126 14.30 -5.77 4.34
C VAL A 126 13.76 -7.03 5.02
N GLY A 127 12.86 -7.78 4.38
CA GLY A 127 12.39 -9.07 4.87
C GLY A 127 13.52 -10.10 5.01
N THR A 128 14.40 -10.22 3.99
CA THR A 128 15.57 -11.12 4.08
C THR A 128 16.56 -10.71 5.17
N LEU A 129 16.79 -9.40 5.36
CA LEU A 129 17.60 -8.91 6.48
C LEU A 129 17.02 -9.30 7.84
N GLN A 130 15.69 -9.26 7.99
CA GLN A 130 15.04 -9.60 9.25
C GLN A 130 15.11 -11.10 9.57
N VAL A 131 14.89 -11.97 8.57
CA VAL A 131 14.99 -13.44 8.73
C VAL A 131 16.40 -13.90 9.13
N SER A 132 17.43 -13.08 8.89
CA SER A 132 18.80 -13.38 9.33
C SER A 132 18.95 -13.54 10.86
N ASN A 133 17.98 -13.10 11.66
CA ASN A 133 18.00 -13.24 13.11
C ASN A 133 17.35 -14.56 13.54
N TRP A 134 17.87 -15.23 14.58
CA TRP A 134 17.37 -16.54 15.04
C TRP A 134 16.07 -16.50 15.88
N ASN A 135 15.25 -15.48 15.71
CA ASN A 135 14.01 -15.31 16.46
C ASN A 135 12.79 -15.72 15.62
N MET A 136 11.87 -16.48 16.22
CA MET A 136 10.65 -16.93 15.53
C MET A 136 9.77 -15.76 15.04
N LEU A 137 9.68 -14.68 15.84
CA LEU A 137 8.90 -13.50 15.49
C LEU A 137 9.54 -12.72 14.32
N ASP A 138 10.87 -12.67 14.26
CA ASP A 138 11.61 -12.08 13.14
C ASP A 138 11.45 -12.91 11.86
N TRP A 139 11.40 -14.24 11.98
CA TRP A 139 11.15 -15.13 10.84
C TRP A 139 9.73 -14.99 10.32
N ALA A 140 8.74 -14.84 11.20
CA ALA A 140 7.35 -14.66 10.81
C ALA A 140 7.14 -13.32 10.08
N VAL A 141 7.60 -12.22 10.66
CA VAL A 141 7.46 -10.87 10.07
C VAL A 141 8.30 -10.75 8.80
N GLY A 142 9.56 -11.20 8.82
CA GLY A 142 10.45 -11.17 7.68
C GLY A 142 9.97 -12.06 6.52
N GLY A 143 9.48 -13.26 6.82
CA GLY A 143 8.89 -14.17 5.84
C GLY A 143 7.63 -13.59 5.17
N PHE A 144 6.76 -12.94 5.96
CA PHE A 144 5.61 -12.20 5.43
C PHE A 144 6.05 -11.09 4.48
N MET A 145 7.05 -10.30 4.85
CA MET A 145 7.58 -9.21 4.02
C MET A 145 8.20 -9.72 2.71
N ILE A 146 8.90 -10.86 2.74
CA ILE A 146 9.43 -11.51 1.54
C ILE A 146 8.29 -11.92 0.61
N PHE A 147 7.24 -12.55 1.14
CA PHE A 147 6.08 -12.97 0.35
C PHE A 147 5.38 -11.78 -0.32
N VAL A 148 5.12 -10.71 0.44
CA VAL A 148 4.53 -9.47 -0.10
C VAL A 148 5.45 -8.86 -1.15
N GLY A 149 6.76 -8.83 -0.90
CA GLY A 149 7.77 -8.30 -1.82
C GLY A 149 7.83 -9.03 -3.17
N VAL A 150 7.89 -10.37 -3.14
CA VAL A 150 7.90 -11.21 -4.35
C VAL A 150 6.60 -11.03 -5.15
N THR A 151 5.45 -11.01 -4.46
CA THR A 151 4.15 -10.81 -5.11
C THR A 151 4.08 -9.44 -5.79
N ALA A 152 4.52 -8.38 -5.10
CA ALA A 152 4.55 -7.02 -5.66
C ALA A 152 5.50 -6.88 -6.85
N ILE A 153 6.65 -7.57 -6.84
CA ILE A 153 7.56 -7.63 -7.99
C ILE A 153 6.89 -8.31 -9.18
N GLY A 154 6.30 -9.50 -8.99
CA GLY A 154 5.64 -10.24 -10.05
C GLY A 154 4.50 -9.46 -10.70
N VAL A 155 3.64 -8.86 -9.87
CA VAL A 155 2.53 -8.02 -10.33
C VAL A 155 3.03 -6.75 -11.02
N GLY A 156 4.09 -6.13 -10.52
CA GLY A 156 4.68 -4.95 -11.16
C GLY A 156 5.27 -5.23 -12.54
N ILE A 157 5.90 -6.40 -12.73
CA ILE A 157 6.42 -6.83 -14.04
C ILE A 157 5.27 -7.11 -15.01
N ALA A 158 4.22 -7.81 -14.56
CA ALA A 158 3.03 -8.08 -15.37
C ALA A 158 2.34 -6.78 -15.81
N ALA A 159 2.05 -5.88 -14.86
CA ALA A 159 1.46 -4.57 -15.16
C ALA A 159 2.31 -3.77 -16.16
N ALA A 160 3.64 -3.78 -16.02
CA ALA A 160 4.53 -3.09 -16.95
C ALA A 160 4.48 -3.65 -18.37
N ARG A 161 4.28 -4.96 -18.53
CA ARG A 161 4.09 -5.60 -19.85
C ARG A 161 2.77 -5.16 -20.47
N ASP A 162 1.69 -5.22 -19.69
CA ASP A 162 0.33 -4.97 -20.17
C ASP A 162 0.13 -3.49 -20.51
N LEU A 163 0.70 -2.59 -19.69
CA LEU A 163 0.79 -1.16 -19.98
C LEU A 163 1.53 -0.85 -21.29
N ARG A 164 2.60 -1.58 -21.61
CA ARG A 164 3.29 -1.40 -22.90
C ARG A 164 2.38 -1.76 -24.08
N LEU A 165 1.62 -2.85 -23.97
CA LEU A 165 0.66 -3.25 -25.01
C LEU A 165 -0.43 -2.18 -25.18
N LEU A 166 -0.98 -1.68 -24.07
CA LEU A 166 -1.98 -0.61 -24.09
C LEU A 166 -1.43 0.67 -24.73
N LYS A 167 -0.18 1.02 -24.44
CA LYS A 167 0.47 2.18 -25.06
C LYS A 167 0.60 2.02 -26.58
N PHE A 168 0.96 0.84 -27.09
CA PHE A 168 1.06 0.62 -28.54
C PHE A 168 -0.29 0.61 -29.24
N ALA A 169 -1.35 0.20 -28.55
CA ALA A 169 -2.71 0.23 -29.06
C ALA A 169 -3.25 1.67 -29.25
N ILE A 170 -2.81 2.61 -28.41
CA ILE A 170 -3.26 4.00 -28.42
C ILE A 170 -2.17 4.88 -29.05
N GLN A 171 -2.28 5.13 -30.35
CA GLN A 171 -1.24 5.84 -31.11
C GLN A 171 -1.41 7.37 -31.13
N ASN A 172 -2.65 7.86 -31.08
CA ASN A 172 -2.96 9.28 -31.27
C ASN A 172 -3.63 9.88 -30.04
N GLU A 173 -3.24 11.12 -29.69
CA GLU A 173 -3.84 11.86 -28.57
C GLU A 173 -5.33 12.12 -28.77
N ASN A 174 -5.75 12.47 -30.00
CA ASN A 174 -7.17 12.67 -30.31
C ASN A 174 -7.99 11.39 -30.09
N HIS A 175 -7.41 10.24 -30.47
CA HIS A 175 -8.02 8.92 -30.30
C HIS A 175 -8.07 8.50 -28.83
N LEU A 176 -7.04 8.83 -28.06
CA LEU A 176 -7.04 8.67 -26.61
C LEU A 176 -8.17 9.47 -25.96
N LYS A 177 -8.27 10.77 -26.29
CA LYS A 177 -9.26 11.67 -25.69
C LYS A 177 -10.69 11.30 -26.08
N GLU A 178 -10.91 10.87 -27.32
CA GLU A 178 -12.20 10.37 -27.78
C GLU A 178 -12.61 9.12 -27.01
N LYS A 179 -11.73 8.11 -26.92
CA LYS A 179 -12.00 6.89 -26.15
C LYS A 179 -12.18 7.18 -24.66
N TRP A 180 -11.39 8.07 -24.10
CA TRP A 180 -11.52 8.48 -22.71
C TRP A 180 -12.92 9.02 -22.42
N ASN A 181 -13.38 9.98 -23.23
CA ASN A 181 -14.70 10.60 -23.07
C ASN A 181 -15.86 9.62 -23.33
N GLN A 182 -15.65 8.56 -24.11
CA GLN A 182 -16.65 7.52 -24.33
C GLN A 182 -16.80 6.59 -23.12
N HIS A 183 -15.73 6.40 -22.35
CA HIS A 183 -15.70 5.47 -21.22
C HIS A 183 -15.91 6.16 -19.85
N ASP A 184 -15.63 7.45 -19.73
CA ASP A 184 -15.99 8.30 -18.58
C ASP A 184 -17.51 8.55 -18.58
N ALA A 185 -18.27 7.55 -18.15
CA ALA A 185 -19.73 7.54 -18.27
C ALA A 185 -20.40 8.50 -17.28
N ASP A 186 -19.75 8.79 -16.14
CA ASP A 186 -20.24 9.72 -15.13
C ASP A 186 -19.69 11.16 -15.31
N GLY A 187 -18.76 11.36 -16.25
CA GLY A 187 -18.21 12.66 -16.62
C GLY A 187 -17.37 13.27 -15.50
N ASN A 188 -16.83 12.45 -14.60
CA ASN A 188 -16.08 12.90 -13.42
C ASN A 188 -14.60 13.19 -13.75
N GLY A 189 -14.15 12.90 -14.98
CA GLY A 189 -12.77 13.11 -15.43
C GLY A 189 -11.79 12.01 -14.99
N THR A 190 -12.28 10.91 -14.43
CA THR A 190 -11.50 9.79 -13.89
C THR A 190 -12.09 8.46 -14.35
N LEU A 191 -11.28 7.40 -14.43
CA LEU A 191 -11.78 6.05 -14.70
C LEU A 191 -11.67 5.17 -13.47
N ASP A 192 -12.74 4.46 -13.14
CA ASP A 192 -12.74 3.37 -12.17
C ASP A 192 -12.22 2.05 -12.77
N ALA A 193 -12.08 1.01 -11.96
CA ALA A 193 -11.56 -0.28 -12.43
C ALA A 193 -12.44 -0.97 -13.49
N LYS A 194 -13.76 -0.74 -13.48
CA LYS A 194 -14.69 -1.29 -14.47
C LYS A 194 -14.62 -0.50 -15.77
N GLU A 195 -14.53 0.82 -15.69
CA GLU A 195 -14.37 1.68 -16.85
C GLU A 195 -13.01 1.46 -17.53
N LEU A 196 -11.93 1.27 -16.75
CA LEU A 196 -10.64 0.86 -17.29
C LEU A 196 -10.72 -0.49 -18.01
N THR A 197 -11.50 -1.44 -17.49
CA THR A 197 -11.70 -2.75 -18.15
C THR A 197 -12.33 -2.57 -19.53
N ALA A 198 -13.38 -1.75 -19.64
CA ALA A 198 -14.04 -1.47 -20.90
C ALA A 198 -13.11 -0.71 -21.86
N PHE A 199 -12.37 0.27 -21.35
CA PHE A 199 -11.41 1.06 -22.10
C PHE A 199 -10.28 0.21 -22.70
N VAL A 200 -9.71 -0.71 -21.91
CA VAL A 200 -8.64 -1.62 -22.36
C VAL A 200 -9.15 -2.59 -23.43
N ALA A 201 -10.36 -3.13 -23.25
CA ALA A 201 -10.98 -4.00 -24.24
C ALA A 201 -11.26 -3.27 -25.55
N ASP A 202 -11.78 -2.05 -25.49
CA ASP A 202 -12.02 -1.21 -26.67
C ASP A 202 -10.72 -0.78 -27.35
N ALA A 203 -9.64 -0.55 -26.59
CA ALA A 203 -8.30 -0.36 -27.13
C ALA A 203 -7.75 -1.59 -27.88
N GLY A 204 -8.41 -2.75 -27.79
CA GLY A 204 -8.01 -3.97 -28.49
C GLY A 204 -6.91 -4.74 -27.79
N VAL A 205 -6.74 -4.52 -26.48
CA VAL A 205 -5.81 -5.30 -25.65
C VAL A 205 -6.61 -6.23 -24.77
N ASP A 206 -6.34 -7.53 -24.89
CA ASP A 206 -6.95 -8.53 -24.04
C ASP A 206 -6.16 -8.63 -22.72
N MET A 207 -6.84 -8.41 -21.61
CA MET A 207 -6.27 -8.48 -20.26
C MET A 207 -7.24 -9.23 -19.35
N SER A 208 -6.72 -10.16 -18.56
CA SER A 208 -7.50 -10.81 -17.50
C SER A 208 -7.85 -9.82 -16.38
N ARG A 209 -8.85 -10.14 -15.55
CA ARG A 209 -9.23 -9.31 -14.39
C ARG A 209 -8.06 -8.99 -13.46
N ASN A 210 -7.14 -9.94 -13.28
CA ASN A 210 -5.96 -9.75 -12.42
C ASN A 210 -4.94 -8.79 -13.07
N GLU A 211 -4.77 -8.88 -14.39
CA GLU A 211 -3.88 -7.99 -15.16
C GLU A 211 -4.44 -6.57 -15.22
N ILE A 212 -5.76 -6.41 -15.34
CA ILE A 212 -6.41 -5.10 -15.25
C ILE A 212 -6.24 -4.49 -13.86
N ALA A 213 -6.45 -5.28 -12.80
CA ALA A 213 -6.22 -4.81 -11.43
C ALA A 213 -4.75 -4.40 -11.21
N ALA A 214 -3.81 -5.17 -11.76
CA ALA A 214 -2.38 -4.84 -11.71
C ALA A 214 -2.05 -3.54 -12.46
N THR A 215 -2.63 -3.37 -13.65
CA THR A 215 -2.51 -2.19 -14.51
C THR A 215 -3.10 -0.95 -13.83
N PHE A 216 -4.27 -1.10 -13.22
CA PHE A 216 -4.92 -0.06 -12.44
C PHE A 216 -4.01 0.44 -11.32
N LEU A 217 -3.49 -0.48 -10.50
CA LEU A 217 -2.56 -0.18 -9.41
C LEU A 217 -1.24 0.46 -9.86
N ALA A 218 -0.88 0.31 -11.14
CA ALA A 218 0.32 0.91 -11.72
C ALA A 218 0.07 2.31 -12.30
N LEU A 219 -1.17 2.63 -12.67
CA LEU A 219 -1.58 3.93 -13.22
C LEU A 219 -2.04 4.92 -12.15
N ASP A 220 -2.74 4.41 -11.13
CA ASP A 220 -3.19 5.17 -9.96
C ASP A 220 -1.99 5.61 -9.11
N LYS A 221 -1.47 6.82 -9.36
CA LYS A 221 -0.25 7.35 -8.73
C LYS A 221 -0.56 8.06 -7.42
N ASN A 222 -1.71 8.73 -7.34
CA ASN A 222 -2.18 9.43 -6.15
C ASN A 222 -2.87 8.47 -5.15
N PHE A 223 -3.20 7.25 -5.59
CA PHE A 223 -3.84 6.18 -4.83
C PHE A 223 -5.23 6.57 -4.32
N ASP A 224 -6.02 7.24 -5.17
CA ASP A 224 -7.40 7.62 -4.86
C ASP A 224 -8.43 6.60 -5.34
N GLU A 225 -7.97 5.40 -5.76
CA GLU A 225 -8.79 4.33 -6.33
C GLU A 225 -9.52 4.74 -7.60
N LYS A 226 -9.01 5.78 -8.27
CA LYS A 226 -9.44 6.25 -9.58
C LYS A 226 -8.18 6.54 -10.41
N ILE A 227 -8.36 6.68 -11.72
CA ILE A 227 -7.27 7.12 -12.59
C ILE A 227 -7.70 8.44 -13.21
N ALA A 228 -7.09 9.53 -12.80
CA ALA A 228 -7.35 10.82 -13.43
C ALA A 228 -6.78 10.86 -14.86
N TYR A 229 -7.42 11.63 -15.75
CA TYR A 229 -6.93 11.80 -17.12
C TYR A 229 -5.46 12.25 -17.14
N GLU A 230 -5.09 13.17 -16.25
CA GLU A 230 -3.73 13.68 -16.13
C GLU A 230 -2.73 12.59 -15.73
N GLU A 231 -3.11 11.64 -14.88
CA GLU A 231 -2.25 10.53 -14.47
C GLU A 231 -2.01 9.58 -15.63
N PHE A 232 -3.08 9.21 -16.34
CA PHE A 232 -3.00 8.36 -17.52
C PHE A 232 -2.21 9.04 -18.65
N PHE A 233 -2.51 10.30 -18.94
CA PHE A 233 -1.85 11.08 -19.98
C PHE A 233 -0.36 11.30 -19.67
N SER A 234 -0.02 11.60 -18.42
CA SER A 234 1.36 11.68 -17.96
C SER A 234 2.09 10.36 -18.18
N TRP A 235 1.47 9.22 -17.84
CA TRP A 235 2.05 7.91 -18.10
C TRP A 235 2.23 7.62 -19.61
N TRP A 236 1.20 7.89 -20.42
CA TRP A 236 1.21 7.63 -21.86
C TRP A 236 2.29 8.44 -22.58
N THR A 237 2.45 9.72 -22.22
CA THR A 237 3.46 10.63 -22.79
C THR A 237 4.87 10.43 -22.24
N ALA A 238 5.03 9.96 -20.99
CA ALA A 238 6.34 9.84 -20.33
C ALA A 238 7.31 8.87 -21.03
N ALA A 239 6.84 7.97 -21.88
CA ALA A 239 7.70 7.03 -22.60
C ALA A 239 8.26 7.59 -23.93
N GLY A 240 8.66 8.87 -23.94
CA GLY A 240 9.53 9.48 -24.95
C GLY A 240 10.88 10.00 -24.39
N THR A 241 11.06 10.07 -23.07
CA THR A 241 12.21 10.77 -22.46
C THR A 241 13.19 9.87 -21.70
N TYR A 242 13.03 8.54 -21.73
CA TYR A 242 14.06 7.61 -21.25
C TYR A 242 15.13 7.32 -22.32
N GLY A 243 15.60 8.37 -23.00
CA GLY A 243 16.62 8.31 -24.05
C GLY A 243 17.04 9.65 -24.68
N ALA A 244 16.25 10.71 -24.55
CA ALA A 244 16.59 12.05 -25.08
C ALA A 244 17.17 12.95 -23.98
N GLY A 245 18.28 12.51 -23.40
CA GLY A 245 19.14 13.28 -22.50
C GLY A 245 20.43 13.72 -23.18
N THR A 246 20.41 14.11 -24.45
CA THR A 246 21.51 14.85 -25.09
C THR A 246 21.05 15.49 -26.40
N SER A 247 20.50 16.70 -26.31
CA SER A 247 20.74 17.72 -27.33
C SER A 247 21.19 18.96 -26.58
N MET A 248 22.51 19.05 -26.36
CA MET A 248 23.15 20.35 -26.17
C MET A 248 22.77 21.22 -27.36
N SER A 249 22.05 22.31 -27.09
CA SER A 249 22.06 23.47 -27.95
C SER A 249 23.49 23.96 -28.07
N VAL A 250 24.04 23.86 -29.29
CA VAL A 250 25.16 24.70 -29.74
C VAL A 250 24.67 26.14 -29.86
#